data_AF-I5C4Z8-F1
#
_entry.id   AF-I5C4Z8-F1
#
_cell.length_a   1.000
_cell.length_b   1.000
_cell.length_c   1.000
_cell.angle_alpha   90.00
_cell.angle_beta   90.00
_cell.angle_gamma   90.00
#
_symmetry.space_group_name_H-M   'P 1'
#
loop_
_entity.id
_entity.type
_entity.pdbx_description
1 polymer ?
#
loop_
_entity_poly.entity_id
_entity_poly.type
_entity_poly.pdbx_seq_one_letter_code
_entity_poly.pdbx_strand_id
1 'polypeptide(L)'
;MAEAEILGLALRQNELQVSFSGRDIKGIFVTYPASGLQPIKRSFYPIRSGETQLQIPAPSAGTRIQLSLLDTQDRESVGYTYRVP
;
A
#
# COMPACT_ATOMS: atom_id res chain seq x y z
N MET A 1 3.71 -3.88 -21.65
CA MET A 1 3.39 -2.67 -20.86
C MET A 1 4.05 -2.88 -19.51
N ALA A 2 4.77 -1.90 -18.95
CA ALA A 2 5.34 -2.06 -17.61
C ALA A 2 4.20 -1.98 -16.60
N GLU A 3 3.98 -3.08 -15.89
CA GLU A 3 2.93 -3.23 -14.90
C GLU A 3 3.30 -2.41 -13.64
N ALA A 4 2.31 -1.84 -12.96
CA ALA A 4 2.56 -1.11 -11.73
C ALA A 4 2.89 -2.10 -10.61
N GLU A 5 4.00 -1.88 -9.91
CA GLU A 5 4.54 -2.84 -8.95
C GLU A 5 5.02 -2.16 -7.67
N ILE A 6 4.76 -2.81 -6.52
CA ILE A 6 5.36 -2.42 -5.25
C ILE A 6 6.78 -2.98 -5.21
N LEU A 7 7.76 -2.08 -5.09
CA LEU A 7 9.19 -2.41 -5.11
C LEU A 7 9.73 -2.77 -3.73
N GLY A 8 9.14 -2.21 -2.67
CA GLY A 8 9.65 -2.43 -1.32
C GLY A 8 8.93 -1.65 -0.24
N LEU A 9 9.19 -2.05 1.00
CA LEU A 9 8.60 -1.49 2.20
C LEU A 9 9.66 -1.27 3.27
N ALA A 10 9.60 -0.13 3.95
CA ALA A 10 10.47 0.17 5.08
C ALA A 10 9.68 0.83 6.21
N LEU A 11 9.82 0.33 7.43
CA LEU A 11 9.26 0.95 8.62
C LEU A 11 10.26 1.98 9.17
N ARG A 12 9.85 3.25 9.28
CA ARG A 12 10.68 4.37 9.75
C ARG A 12 9.88 5.21 10.72
N GLN A 13 10.32 5.34 11.97
CA GLN A 13 9.82 6.33 12.94
C GLN A 13 8.27 6.44 13.01
N ASN A 14 7.57 5.30 12.97
CA ASN A 14 6.09 5.17 12.98
C ASN A 14 5.36 5.36 11.64
N GLU A 15 6.07 5.35 10.52
CA GLU A 15 5.50 5.34 9.17
C GLU A 15 5.98 4.12 8.38
N LEU A 16 5.12 3.64 7.49
CA LEU A 16 5.49 2.67 6.47
C LEU A 16 5.77 3.43 5.17
N GLN A 17 7.02 3.38 4.73
CA GLN A 17 7.43 3.88 3.42
C GLN A 17 7.20 2.79 2.38
N VAL A 18 6.33 3.07 1.42
CA VAL A 18 6.01 2.19 0.30
C VAL A 18 6.69 2.71 -0.94
N SER A 19 7.66 1.97 -1.47
CA SER A 19 8.29 2.25 -2.76
C SER A 19 7.58 1.48 -3.85
N PHE A 20 7.29 2.13 -4.97
CA PHE A 20 6.57 1.52 -6.09
C PHE A 20 7.09 2.05 -7.43
N SER A 21 6.82 1.28 -8.48
CA SER A 21 7.03 1.67 -9.87
C SER A 21 5.72 1.57 -10.63
N GLY A 22 5.65 2.30 -11.74
CA GLY A 22 4.44 2.39 -12.54
C GLY A 22 4.27 3.82 -13.02
N ARG A 23 3.76 3.96 -14.24
CA ARG A 23 3.25 5.25 -14.72
C ARG A 23 1.78 5.32 -14.35
N ASP A 24 1.28 6.54 -14.14
CA ASP A 24 -0.15 6.80 -14.01
C ASP A 24 -0.82 6.09 -12.82
N ILE A 25 -0.20 6.18 -11.62
CA ILE A 25 -0.77 5.66 -10.36
C ILE A 25 -1.52 6.77 -9.63
N LYS A 26 -2.77 6.50 -9.23
CA LYS A 26 -3.60 7.40 -8.43
C LYS A 26 -3.35 7.27 -6.92
N GLY A 27 -3.02 6.08 -6.45
CA GLY A 27 -2.82 5.83 -5.03
C GLY A 27 -2.60 4.37 -4.65
N ILE A 28 -2.51 4.12 -3.35
CA ILE A 28 -2.39 2.79 -2.76
C ILE A 28 -3.58 2.54 -1.85
N PHE A 29 -4.17 1.36 -1.97
CA PHE A 29 -5.08 0.82 -0.96
C PHE A 29 -4.31 -0.01 0.05
N VAL A 30 -4.55 0.28 1.32
CA VAL A 30 -4.05 -0.50 2.45
C VAL A 30 -5.24 -1.23 3.06
N THR A 31 -5.23 -2.55 2.94
CA THR A 31 -6.26 -3.43 3.45
C THR A 31 -5.73 -4.18 4.67
N TYR A 32 -6.41 -4.02 5.79
CA TYR A 32 -6.23 -4.78 7.01
C TYR A 32 -7.18 -5.97 6.93
N PRO A 33 -6.67 -7.19 6.70
CA PRO A 33 -7.49 -8.39 6.67
C PRO A 33 -8.15 -8.60 8.04
N ALA A 34 -9.30 -9.27 8.03
CA ALA A 34 -10.01 -9.59 9.27
C ALA A 34 -9.09 -10.35 10.24
N SER A 35 -9.05 -9.92 11.50
CA SER A 35 -8.35 -10.60 12.58
C SER A 35 -9.31 -10.81 13.75
N GLY A 36 -9.69 -12.06 13.99
CA GLY A 36 -10.69 -12.40 15.02
C GLY A 36 -12.06 -11.78 14.70
N LEU A 37 -12.57 -10.94 15.61
CA LEU A 37 -13.87 -10.27 15.50
C LEU A 37 -13.81 -8.90 14.77
N GLN A 38 -12.62 -8.44 14.36
CA GLN A 38 -12.50 -7.14 13.71
C GLN A 38 -12.87 -7.22 12.22
N PRO A 39 -13.72 -6.31 11.71
CA PRO A 39 -14.04 -6.25 10.30
C PRO A 39 -12.81 -5.85 9.47
N ILE A 40 -12.83 -6.18 8.17
CA ILE A 40 -11.83 -5.70 7.22
C ILE A 40 -11.85 -4.17 7.21
N LYS A 41 -10.68 -3.55 7.37
CA LYS A 41 -10.52 -2.10 7.20
C LYS A 41 -9.73 -1.84 5.93
N ARG A 42 -10.20 -0.93 5.08
CA ARG A 42 -9.51 -0.52 3.86
C ARG A 42 -9.35 0.99 3.84
N SER A 43 -8.14 1.47 3.58
CA SER A 43 -7.80 2.90 3.54
C SER A 43 -7.11 3.23 2.23
N PHE A 44 -7.46 4.37 1.64
CA PHE A 44 -6.86 4.85 0.39
C PHE A 44 -5.90 5.99 0.68
N TYR A 45 -4.71 5.90 0.11
CA TYR A 45 -3.67 6.91 0.21
C TYR A 45 -3.30 7.41 -1.19
N PRO A 46 -3.64 8.65 -1.53
CA PRO A 46 -3.38 9.19 -2.86
C PRO A 46 -1.87 9.37 -3.08
N ILE A 47 -1.44 9.16 -4.31
CA ILE A 47 -0.07 9.38 -4.79
C ILE A 47 -0.10 10.61 -5.71
N ARG A 48 0.88 11.50 -5.57
CA ARG A 48 1.03 12.66 -6.45
C ARG A 48 1.76 12.25 -7.74
N SER A 49 1.46 12.95 -8.83
CA SER A 49 2.11 12.68 -10.12
C SER A 49 3.64 12.78 -10.01
N GLY A 50 4.33 11.71 -10.42
CA GLY A 50 5.78 11.62 -10.38
C GLY A 50 6.37 11.10 -9.06
N GLU A 51 5.56 10.87 -8.02
CA GLU A 51 6.03 10.19 -6.81
C GLU A 51 6.26 8.71 -7.08
N THR A 52 7.36 8.16 -6.55
CA THR A 52 7.68 6.73 -6.56
C THR A 52 7.70 6.14 -5.15
N GLN A 53 7.36 6.95 -4.14
CA GLN A 53 7.34 6.58 -2.74
C GLN A 53 6.16 7.25 -2.03
N LEU A 54 5.54 6.52 -1.11
CA LEU A 54 4.42 6.99 -0.30
C LEU A 54 4.68 6.69 1.18
N GLN A 55 4.44 7.68 2.04
CA GLN A 55 4.46 7.51 3.48
C GLN A 55 3.03 7.33 3.98
N ILE A 56 2.77 6.21 4.65
CA ILE A 56 1.49 5.94 5.30
C ILE A 56 1.71 5.67 6.79
N PRO A 57 0.71 5.92 7.66
CA PRO A 57 0.80 5.56 9.07
C PRO A 57 1.17 4.09 9.23
N ALA A 58 2.16 3.80 10.09
CA ALA A 58 2.55 2.43 10.36
C ALA A 58 1.39 1.66 11.02
N PRO A 59 1.04 0.47 10.50
CA PRO A 59 0.20 -0.44 11.24
C PRO A 59 0.88 -0.87 12.54
N SER A 60 0.10 -1.32 13.52
CA SER A 60 0.65 -1.88 14.76
C SER A 60 1.59 -3.06 14.48
N ALA A 61 2.63 -3.20 15.30
CA ALA A 61 3.58 -4.33 15.20
C ALA A 61 2.84 -5.67 15.15
N GLY A 62 3.31 -6.59 14.30
CA GLY A 62 2.70 -7.90 14.09
C GLY A 62 1.44 -7.91 13.21
N THR A 63 0.89 -6.75 12.83
CA THR A 63 -0.28 -6.64 11.93
C THR A 63 0.09 -7.08 10.52
N ARG A 64 -0.76 -7.90 9.90
CA ARG A 64 -0.69 -8.19 8.46
C ARG A 64 -1.49 -7.14 7.70
N ILE A 65 -0.94 -6.64 6.61
CA ILE A 65 -1.64 -5.75 5.68
C ILE A 65 -1.48 -6.26 4.24
N GLN A 66 -2.40 -5.88 3.37
CA GLN A 66 -2.32 -6.03 1.92
C GLN A 66 -2.28 -4.65 1.28
N LEU A 67 -1.38 -4.45 0.34
CA LEU A 67 -1.15 -3.18 -0.35
C LEU A 67 -1.41 -3.35 -1.84
N SER A 68 -2.38 -2.62 -2.38
CA SER A 68 -2.71 -2.67 -3.80
C SER A 68 -2.50 -1.31 -4.45
N LEU A 69 -1.93 -1.27 -5.66
CA LEU A 69 -1.78 -0.04 -6.43
C LEU A 69 -3.04 0.22 -7.25
N LEU A 70 -3.56 1.45 -7.21
CA LEU A 70 -4.67 1.90 -8.05
C LEU A 70 -4.11 2.75 -9.19
N ASP A 71 -4.32 2.34 -10.44
CA ASP A 71 -3.94 3.12 -11.61
C ASP A 71 -4.99 4.22 -11.95
N THR A 72 -4.65 5.11 -12.88
CA THR A 72 -5.56 6.19 -13.33
C THR A 72 -6.79 5.72 -14.09
N GLN A 73 -6.81 4.46 -14.54
CA GLN A 73 -7.95 3.79 -15.18
C GLN A 73 -8.82 3.06 -14.14
N ASP A 74 -8.59 3.31 -12.86
CA ASP A 74 -9.26 2.68 -11.72
C ASP A 74 -9.11 1.15 -11.68
N ARG A 75 -8.00 0.64 -12.25
CA ARG A 75 -7.59 -0.76 -12.17
C ARG A 75 -6.66 -0.95 -10.99
N GLU A 76 -7.01 -1.92 -10.15
CA GLU A 76 -6.23 -2.31 -8.98
C GLU A 76 -5.26 -3.44 -9.34
N SER A 77 -3.96 -3.23 -9.10
CA SER A 77 -2.95 -4.28 -9.15
C SER A 77 -2.98 -5.08 -7.85
N VAL A 78 -3.12 -6.41 -7.96
CA VAL A 78 -3.34 -7.31 -6.81
C VAL A 78 -2.13 -7.32 -5.87
N GLY A 79 -2.43 -7.14 -4.59
CA GLY A 79 -1.53 -6.49 -3.66
C GLY A 79 -0.41 -7.30 -3.01
N TYR A 80 0.65 -6.56 -2.65
CA TYR A 80 1.77 -7.00 -1.83
C TYR A 80 1.30 -7.24 -0.39
N THR A 81 1.56 -8.42 0.17
CA THR A 81 1.29 -8.70 1.58
C THR A 81 2.50 -8.33 2.42
N TYR A 82 2.29 -7.53 3.48
CA TYR A 82 3.32 -7.18 4.44
C TYR A 82 2.91 -7.54 5.85
N ARG A 83 3.87 -8.03 6.64
CA ARG A 83 3.72 -8.19 8.08
C ARG A 83 4.62 -7.14 8.75
N VAL A 84 4.02 -6.26 9.53
CA VAL A 84 4.79 -5.27 10.28
C VAL A 84 5.69 -6.00 11.28
N PRO A 85 7.01 -5.76 11.24
CA PRO A 85 7.96 -6.40 12.15
C PRO A 85 7.72 -6.03 13.60
#